data_AF-A0A7S0WLP9-F1
#
_entry.id   AF-A0A7S0WLP9-F1
#
_cell.length_a   1.000
_cell.length_b   1.000
_cell.length_c   1.000
_cell.angle_alpha   90.00
_cell.angle_beta   90.00
_cell.angle_gamma   90.00
#
_symmetry.space_group_name_H-M   'P 1'
#
loop_
_entity.id
_entity.type
_entity.pdbx_description
1 polymer ?
#
loop_
_entity_poly.entity_id
_entity_poly.type
_entity_poly.pdbx_seq_one_letter_code
_entity_poly.pdbx_strand_id
1 'polypeptide(L)'
;FYVFYGGEAATTVAKELAEAAVAAGLPAPQLLSMDKFKEVKLDKEPAKVAVFVVETVENAQPAEAAGACVRFFMRKRKEGVRGLLTDKLQFAVCAVGDTNLLLDRQTTTAKDCNQSGQALDGALKFLGGQQMCVRCEANDAVGLEEAVEPWKDAHLLPALKAALLPKEANGAANGAAANGHAEEAKELLILYGSQTGNAMEIAKQIGAECAENGVPKSRVMAMDQVKMANVLVEGTVALLVTSTTGDGDPPDNAALFFAHLRSKSNKDNLLAGVRYTVLGLGDQNYTAFMAVPRAMWTHLEQLGAKPFYKRGEADEVEGIEEYVEEWTQGMWGPLKEALHAKTEVAPPSPAGAKAAAAAPDTLKGVLALPKCRIAVVPQPAGVKGVDPLPPAGDGGEDKMYSAHAPFYAKVNETKLLTAASSDRRVLHLDADISGSGMRYTPGASIGVLPENAPAEVDALLARLGYDGDMVFALAAAP
;
A
#
# COMPACT_ATOMS: atom_id res chain seq x y z
N PHE A 1 27.34 1.45 -3.49
CA PHE A 1 26.04 0.96 -4.00
C PHE A 1 25.25 2.14 -4.53
N TYR A 2 24.11 1.89 -5.17
CA TYR A 2 23.29 2.94 -5.80
C TYR A 2 21.95 3.06 -5.08
N VAL A 3 21.45 4.29 -4.97
CA VAL A 3 20.07 4.56 -4.59
C VAL A 3 19.46 5.35 -5.75
N PHE A 4 18.56 4.69 -6.47
CA PHE A 4 17.82 5.28 -7.56
C PHE A 4 16.51 5.87 -7.06
N TYR A 5 16.15 7.05 -7.54
CA TYR A 5 14.88 7.70 -7.20
C TYR A 5 14.18 8.19 -8.47
N GLY A 6 12.86 8.11 -8.49
CA GLY A 6 12.06 8.67 -9.58
C GLY A 6 10.74 9.20 -9.07
N GLY A 7 10.66 10.54 -8.97
CA GLY A 7 9.57 11.28 -8.34
C GLY A 7 10.08 12.24 -7.26
N GLU A 8 9.25 13.20 -6.85
CA GLU A 8 9.59 14.19 -5.81
C GLU A 8 9.60 13.55 -4.42
N ALA A 9 8.51 12.84 -4.05
CA ALA A 9 8.44 12.08 -2.80
C ALA A 9 9.53 11.01 -2.74
N ALA A 10 9.78 10.33 -3.88
CA ALA A 10 10.87 9.37 -3.97
C ALA A 10 12.26 10.01 -3.77
N THR A 11 12.45 11.27 -4.17
CA THR A 11 13.71 12.00 -3.97
C THR A 11 13.98 12.24 -2.49
N THR A 12 12.96 12.67 -1.74
CA THR A 12 13.07 12.91 -0.30
C THR A 12 13.40 11.62 0.44
N VAL A 13 12.61 10.56 0.22
CA VAL A 13 12.84 9.23 0.80
C VAL A 13 14.24 8.71 0.45
N ALA A 14 14.69 8.85 -0.80
CA ALA A 14 16.01 8.37 -1.20
C ALA A 14 17.17 9.09 -0.46
N LYS A 15 17.05 10.40 -0.20
CA LYS A 15 18.04 11.14 0.58
C LYS A 15 18.08 10.67 2.03
N GLU A 16 16.93 10.49 2.65
CA GLU A 16 16.82 9.98 4.03
C GLU A 16 17.40 8.57 4.17
N LEU A 17 17.10 7.68 3.21
CA LEU A 17 17.69 6.33 3.18
C LEU A 17 19.21 6.38 3.00
N ALA A 18 19.73 7.32 2.20
CA ALA A 18 21.17 7.50 2.02
C ALA A 18 21.86 7.98 3.30
N GLU A 19 21.28 8.97 3.98
CA GLU A 19 21.78 9.48 5.27
C GLU A 19 21.75 8.39 6.34
N ALA A 20 20.64 7.64 6.44
CA ALA A 20 20.51 6.54 7.38
C ALA A 20 21.53 5.41 7.11
N ALA A 21 21.81 5.10 5.83
CA ALA A 21 22.83 4.12 5.49
C ALA A 21 24.23 4.56 5.97
N VAL A 22 24.59 5.83 5.75
CA VAL A 22 25.86 6.39 6.23
C VAL A 22 25.92 6.37 7.76
N ALA A 23 24.85 6.78 8.44
CA ALA A 23 24.75 6.73 9.90
C ALA A 23 24.88 5.29 10.44
N ALA A 24 24.43 4.29 9.68
CA ALA A 24 24.55 2.88 10.00
C ALA A 24 25.93 2.25 9.69
N GLY A 25 26.91 3.06 9.26
CA GLY A 25 28.28 2.62 8.96
C GLY A 25 28.48 2.00 7.58
N LEU A 26 27.53 2.19 6.65
CA LEU A 26 27.64 1.72 5.27
C LEU A 26 28.36 2.75 4.39
N PRO A 27 28.99 2.34 3.28
CA PRO A 27 29.60 3.27 2.33
C PRO A 27 28.54 4.24 1.77
N ALA A 28 28.88 5.52 1.59
CA ALA A 28 27.93 6.48 1.03
C ALA A 28 27.38 6.02 -0.34
N PRO A 29 26.04 5.96 -0.52
CA PRO A 29 25.47 5.58 -1.81
C PRO A 29 25.62 6.68 -2.86
N GLN A 30 25.65 6.26 -4.13
CA GLN A 30 25.44 7.17 -5.24
C GLN A 30 23.95 7.35 -5.46
N LEU A 31 23.45 8.57 -5.20
CA LEU A 31 22.08 8.97 -5.50
C LEU A 31 21.96 9.33 -6.98
N LEU A 32 21.08 8.64 -7.70
CA LEU A 32 20.87 8.85 -9.13
C LEU A 32 19.39 8.87 -9.46
N SER A 33 18.97 9.84 -10.28
CA SER A 33 17.65 9.80 -10.88
C SER A 33 17.49 8.56 -11.77
N MET A 34 16.31 7.97 -11.77
CA MET A 34 16.00 6.73 -12.49
C MET A 34 16.06 6.84 -14.02
N ASP A 35 16.02 8.05 -14.60
CA ASP A 35 16.27 8.28 -16.02
C ASP A 35 17.71 7.94 -16.44
N LYS A 36 18.65 8.03 -15.50
CA LYS A 36 20.09 7.72 -15.68
C LYS A 36 20.44 6.27 -15.38
N PHE A 37 19.47 5.39 -15.12
CA PHE A 37 19.73 3.99 -14.74
C PHE A 37 20.64 3.21 -15.71
N LYS A 38 20.61 3.55 -17.01
CA LYS A 38 21.42 2.89 -18.05
C LYS A 38 22.91 3.19 -17.92
N GLU A 39 23.28 4.32 -17.33
CA GLU A 39 24.68 4.70 -17.13
C GLU A 39 25.40 3.71 -16.19
N VAL A 40 24.64 3.14 -15.25
CA VAL A 40 25.13 2.19 -14.26
C VAL A 40 25.31 0.78 -14.83
N LYS A 41 24.75 0.42 -16.00
CA LYS A 41 24.94 -0.90 -16.64
C LYS A 41 24.74 -2.08 -15.66
N LEU A 42 23.57 -2.11 -15.00
CA LEU A 42 23.20 -3.08 -13.96
C LEU A 42 23.26 -4.55 -14.42
N ASP A 43 23.28 -4.78 -15.73
CA ASP A 43 23.32 -6.09 -16.39
C ASP A 43 24.73 -6.57 -16.79
N LYS A 44 25.77 -5.76 -16.56
CA LYS A 44 27.13 -6.04 -17.06
C LYS A 44 28.15 -6.40 -15.99
N GLU A 45 28.14 -5.72 -14.85
CA GLU A 45 29.10 -5.98 -13.78
C GLU A 45 28.46 -6.85 -12.69
N PRO A 46 29.19 -7.82 -12.13
CA PRO A 46 28.67 -8.72 -11.11
C PRO A 46 28.39 -8.01 -9.78
N ALA A 47 27.40 -8.50 -9.03
CA ALA A 47 27.08 -8.11 -7.65
C ALA A 47 26.89 -6.59 -7.37
N LYS A 48 26.29 -5.83 -8.30
CA LYS A 48 25.84 -4.46 -7.98
C LYS A 48 24.72 -4.49 -6.95
N VAL A 49 24.80 -3.61 -5.97
CA VAL A 49 23.75 -3.36 -4.98
C VAL A 49 23.01 -2.08 -5.36
N ALA A 50 21.69 -2.14 -5.51
CA ALA A 50 20.85 -1.00 -5.84
C ALA A 50 19.55 -0.96 -5.01
N VAL A 51 19.19 0.21 -4.51
CA VAL A 51 17.88 0.48 -3.92
C VAL A 51 17.10 1.33 -4.91
N PHE A 52 15.86 0.96 -5.22
CA PHE A 52 14.98 1.74 -6.09
C PHE A 52 13.84 2.33 -5.27
N VAL A 53 13.76 3.65 -5.22
CA VAL A 53 12.62 4.39 -4.66
C VAL A 53 11.77 4.87 -5.82
N VAL A 54 10.58 4.30 -5.96
CA VAL A 54 9.73 4.47 -7.14
C VAL A 54 8.42 5.11 -6.73
N GLU A 55 8.17 6.31 -7.24
CA GLU A 55 6.90 7.00 -7.03
C GLU A 55 5.88 6.61 -8.09
N THR A 56 4.69 6.23 -7.64
CA THR A 56 3.50 6.10 -8.49
C THR A 56 2.70 7.39 -8.40
N VAL A 57 2.47 8.01 -9.55
CA VAL A 57 1.70 9.25 -9.73
C VAL A 57 0.43 8.96 -10.54
N GLU A 58 -0.36 10.00 -10.82
CA GLU A 58 -1.65 9.95 -11.51
C GLU A 58 -1.78 8.83 -12.58
N ASN A 59 -2.93 8.16 -12.58
CA ASN A 59 -3.23 7.00 -13.45
C ASN A 59 -2.39 5.75 -13.19
N ALA A 60 -1.88 5.62 -11.96
CA ALA A 60 -1.03 4.53 -11.51
C ALA A 60 0.21 4.33 -12.40
N GLN A 61 0.72 5.44 -12.95
CA GLN A 61 1.93 5.47 -13.75
C GLN A 61 3.13 5.80 -12.87
N PRO A 62 4.34 5.34 -13.25
CA PRO A 62 5.55 5.81 -12.58
C PRO A 62 5.73 7.30 -12.85
N ALA A 63 6.25 8.04 -11.87
CA ALA A 63 6.71 9.41 -12.08
C ALA A 63 7.65 9.48 -13.31
N GLU A 64 7.71 10.64 -13.97
CA GLU A 64 8.41 10.80 -15.24
C GLU A 64 9.85 10.24 -15.20
N ALA A 65 10.60 10.60 -14.15
CA ALA A 65 11.96 10.13 -13.91
C ALA A 65 12.06 8.60 -13.73
N ALA A 66 11.06 7.95 -13.13
CA ALA A 66 11.01 6.48 -12.99
C ALA A 66 10.59 5.76 -14.27
N GLY A 67 9.80 6.43 -15.13
CA GLY A 67 9.09 5.78 -16.23
C GLY A 67 9.98 5.05 -17.23
N ALA A 68 11.12 5.64 -17.61
CA ALA A 68 12.04 5.00 -18.55
C ALA A 68 12.65 3.69 -18.01
N CYS A 69 12.99 3.68 -16.73
CA CYS A 69 13.55 2.51 -16.03
C CYS A 69 12.50 1.41 -15.86
N VAL A 70 11.32 1.75 -15.33
CA VAL A 70 10.22 0.78 -15.14
C VAL A 70 9.82 0.13 -16.46
N ARG A 71 9.60 0.93 -17.52
CA ARG A 71 9.24 0.41 -18.86
C ARG A 71 10.32 -0.49 -19.46
N PHE A 72 11.60 -0.18 -19.24
CA PHE A 72 12.70 -0.99 -19.76
C PHE A 72 12.69 -2.41 -19.18
N PHE A 73 12.65 -2.55 -17.87
CA PHE A 73 12.65 -3.86 -17.21
C PHE A 73 11.34 -4.62 -17.46
N MET A 74 10.21 -3.92 -17.49
CA MET A 74 8.92 -4.51 -17.87
C MET A 74 8.93 -5.07 -19.29
N ARG A 75 9.47 -4.32 -20.26
CA ARG A 75 9.59 -4.81 -21.64
C ARG A 75 10.47 -6.06 -21.71
N LYS A 76 11.61 -6.08 -21.00
CA LYS A 76 12.49 -7.26 -20.94
C LYS A 76 11.82 -8.48 -20.33
N ARG A 77 11.00 -8.30 -19.29
CA ARG A 77 10.14 -9.35 -18.73
C ARG A 77 9.12 -9.84 -19.76
N LYS A 78 8.42 -8.95 -20.46
CA LYS A 78 7.43 -9.30 -21.50
C LYS A 78 8.04 -10.02 -22.69
N GLU A 79 9.27 -9.68 -23.08
CA GLU A 79 10.08 -10.39 -24.08
C GLU A 79 10.49 -11.81 -23.61
N GLY A 80 10.23 -12.18 -22.36
CA GLY A 80 10.58 -13.49 -21.80
C GLY A 80 12.06 -13.65 -21.48
N VAL A 81 12.84 -12.56 -21.46
CA VAL A 81 14.27 -12.60 -21.12
C VAL A 81 14.44 -13.11 -19.69
N ARG A 82 15.25 -14.15 -19.50
CA ARG A 82 15.60 -14.68 -18.17
C ARG A 82 17.09 -14.54 -17.92
N GLY A 83 17.45 -14.35 -16.66
CA GLY A 83 18.84 -14.32 -16.20
C GLY A 83 19.66 -13.10 -16.64
N LEU A 84 19.02 -12.05 -17.16
CA LEU A 84 19.68 -10.79 -17.49
C LEU A 84 20.49 -10.24 -16.31
N LEU A 85 19.93 -10.37 -15.10
CA LEU A 85 20.44 -9.81 -13.84
C LEU A 85 20.98 -10.88 -12.88
N THR A 86 20.99 -12.16 -13.27
CA THR A 86 21.52 -13.25 -12.45
C THR A 86 22.98 -13.02 -12.10
N ASP A 87 23.29 -13.15 -10.81
CA ASP A 87 24.60 -12.89 -10.19
C ASP A 87 25.15 -11.46 -10.40
N LYS A 88 24.32 -10.55 -10.90
CA LYS A 88 24.71 -9.17 -11.28
C LYS A 88 24.05 -8.10 -10.45
N LEU A 89 22.82 -8.32 -10.01
CA LEU A 89 22.07 -7.32 -9.26
C LEU A 89 21.49 -7.90 -7.97
N GLN A 90 21.90 -7.34 -6.85
CA GLN A 90 21.16 -7.40 -5.60
C GLN A 90 20.36 -6.11 -5.44
N PHE A 91 19.08 -6.20 -5.14
CA PHE A 91 18.22 -5.02 -5.11
C PHE A 91 17.19 -5.00 -3.99
N ALA A 92 16.75 -3.79 -3.64
CA ALA A 92 15.58 -3.53 -2.83
C ALA A 92 14.69 -2.49 -3.53
N VAL A 93 13.38 -2.55 -3.31
CA VAL A 93 12.42 -1.59 -3.87
C VAL A 93 11.60 -0.98 -2.73
N CYS A 94 11.50 0.34 -2.74
CA CYS A 94 10.56 1.11 -1.94
C CYS A 94 9.59 1.79 -2.90
N ALA A 95 8.34 1.30 -2.90
CA ALA A 95 7.25 1.89 -3.65
C ALA A 95 6.62 2.98 -2.79
N VAL A 96 6.52 4.19 -3.33
CA VAL A 96 5.88 5.34 -2.69
C VAL A 96 4.81 5.88 -3.63
N GLY A 97 3.81 6.55 -3.10
CA GLY A 97 2.75 7.19 -3.87
C GLY A 97 1.65 7.70 -2.95
N ASP A 98 0.68 8.40 -3.51
CA ASP A 98 -0.45 8.93 -2.76
C ASP A 98 -1.76 8.37 -3.33
N THR A 99 -2.50 7.63 -2.51
CA THR A 99 -3.80 7.08 -2.89
C THR A 99 -4.82 8.18 -3.23
N ASN A 100 -4.73 9.37 -2.62
CA ASN A 100 -5.60 10.51 -2.92
C ASN A 100 -5.39 11.05 -4.34
N LEU A 101 -4.18 10.90 -4.89
CA LEU A 101 -3.84 11.32 -6.26
C LEU A 101 -4.18 10.27 -7.31
N LEU A 102 -4.73 9.12 -6.90
CA LEU A 102 -4.92 7.93 -7.74
C LEU A 102 -6.37 7.47 -7.87
N LEU A 103 -7.31 8.33 -7.50
CA LEU A 103 -8.73 8.12 -7.73
C LEU A 103 -9.05 8.08 -9.23
N ASP A 104 -9.53 6.93 -9.71
CA ASP A 104 -10.10 6.82 -11.04
C ASP A 104 -11.49 7.47 -11.06
N ARG A 105 -11.60 8.61 -11.73
CA ARG A 105 -12.86 9.38 -11.81
C ARG A 105 -13.97 8.66 -12.58
N GLN A 106 -13.66 7.60 -13.34
CA GLN A 106 -14.68 6.82 -14.06
C GLN A 106 -15.26 5.68 -13.22
N THR A 107 -14.48 5.10 -12.31
CA THR A 107 -14.87 3.88 -11.59
C THR A 107 -14.91 4.03 -10.07
N THR A 108 -14.69 5.25 -9.54
CA THR A 108 -14.63 5.58 -8.10
C THR A 108 -13.68 4.72 -7.27
N THR A 109 -12.86 3.90 -7.93
CA THR A 109 -11.91 2.99 -7.31
C THR A 109 -10.57 3.71 -7.20
N ALA A 110 -10.04 3.78 -5.98
CA ALA A 110 -8.64 4.14 -5.79
C ALA A 110 -7.77 3.16 -6.57
N LYS A 111 -6.71 3.62 -7.25
CA LYS A 111 -5.68 2.75 -7.83
C LYS A 111 -4.56 2.54 -6.81
N ASP A 112 -3.84 1.41 -6.95
CA ASP A 112 -2.77 1.04 -6.03
C ASP A 112 -1.61 2.03 -6.17
N CYS A 113 -1.35 2.81 -5.11
CA CYS A 113 -0.28 3.81 -5.05
C CYS A 113 1.14 3.23 -5.04
N ASN A 114 1.25 1.91 -5.02
CA ASN A 114 2.52 1.20 -5.07
C ASN A 114 2.71 0.42 -6.37
N GLN A 115 1.75 0.48 -7.32
CA GLN A 115 1.74 -0.33 -8.54
C GLN A 115 3.04 -0.24 -9.35
N SER A 116 3.63 0.95 -9.49
CA SER A 116 4.87 1.13 -10.27
C SER A 116 6.07 0.45 -9.62
N GLY A 117 6.16 0.52 -8.28
CA GLY A 117 7.19 -0.18 -7.52
C GLY A 117 6.99 -1.69 -7.51
N GLN A 118 5.75 -2.17 -7.35
CA GLN A 118 5.40 -3.60 -7.46
C GLN A 118 5.78 -4.15 -8.85
N ALA A 119 5.46 -3.40 -9.90
CA ALA A 119 5.83 -3.73 -11.26
C ALA A 119 7.36 -3.86 -11.38
N LEU A 120 8.13 -2.83 -11.01
CA LEU A 120 9.58 -2.87 -11.10
C LEU A 120 10.18 -4.06 -10.35
N ASP A 121 9.76 -4.27 -9.10
CA ASP A 121 10.21 -5.37 -8.25
C ASP A 121 9.98 -6.74 -8.93
N GLY A 122 8.77 -6.99 -9.42
CA GLY A 122 8.43 -8.21 -10.15
C GLY A 122 9.25 -8.40 -11.43
N ALA A 123 9.52 -7.32 -12.18
CA ALA A 123 10.37 -7.39 -13.36
C ALA A 123 11.84 -7.72 -13.02
N LEU A 124 12.40 -7.09 -12.01
CA LEU A 124 13.78 -7.35 -11.57
C LEU A 124 13.94 -8.80 -11.07
N LYS A 125 12.97 -9.31 -10.29
CA LYS A 125 12.92 -10.73 -9.87
C LYS A 125 12.90 -11.67 -11.07
N PHE A 126 11.99 -11.44 -12.02
CA PHE A 126 11.85 -12.28 -13.22
C PHE A 126 13.14 -12.33 -14.04
N LEU A 127 13.85 -11.20 -14.13
CA LEU A 127 15.10 -11.08 -14.87
C LEU A 127 16.31 -11.69 -14.14
N GLY A 128 16.12 -12.27 -12.95
CA GLY A 128 17.15 -12.96 -12.19
C GLY A 128 17.86 -12.11 -11.15
N GLY A 129 17.39 -10.88 -10.88
CA GLY A 129 17.90 -10.07 -9.80
C GLY A 129 17.60 -10.71 -8.44
N GLN A 130 18.53 -10.56 -7.49
CA GLN A 130 18.38 -11.04 -6.13
C GLN A 130 17.75 -9.96 -5.25
N GLN A 131 16.49 -10.13 -4.87
CA GLN A 131 15.84 -9.24 -3.91
C GLN A 131 16.50 -9.42 -2.53
N MET A 132 16.97 -8.32 -1.92
CA MET A 132 17.70 -8.34 -0.65
C MET A 132 16.77 -8.39 0.57
N CYS A 133 15.61 -7.75 0.46
CA CYS A 133 14.61 -7.68 1.51
C CYS A 133 13.20 -7.54 0.91
N VAL A 134 12.17 -7.67 1.75
CA VAL A 134 10.79 -7.38 1.34
C VAL A 134 10.67 -5.97 0.75
N ARG A 135 9.72 -5.78 -0.16
CA ARG A 135 9.47 -4.48 -0.80
C ARG A 135 8.71 -3.58 0.18
N CYS A 136 9.09 -2.31 0.27
CA CYS A 136 8.34 -1.30 1.01
C CYS A 136 7.19 -0.77 0.15
N GLU A 137 6.04 -0.55 0.77
CA GLU A 137 4.82 -0.04 0.14
C GLU A 137 4.25 1.07 1.04
N ALA A 138 4.63 2.31 0.74
CA ALA A 138 4.28 3.50 1.50
C ALA A 138 3.19 4.31 0.78
N ASN A 139 2.28 4.88 1.57
CA ASN A 139 1.17 5.70 1.08
C ASN A 139 1.24 7.07 1.76
N ASP A 140 1.47 8.12 0.97
CA ASP A 140 1.62 9.50 1.46
C ASP A 140 0.34 10.04 2.10
N ALA A 141 -0.83 9.52 1.71
CA ALA A 141 -2.12 9.87 2.32
C ALA A 141 -2.17 9.64 3.84
N VAL A 142 -1.32 8.75 4.36
CA VAL A 142 -1.21 8.45 5.80
C VAL A 142 0.20 8.73 6.34
N GLY A 143 1.06 9.40 5.56
CA GLY A 143 2.47 9.66 5.86
C GLY A 143 3.41 8.55 5.35
N LEU A 144 4.39 8.92 4.52
CA LEU A 144 5.36 7.96 3.95
C LEU A 144 6.23 7.31 5.03
N GLU A 145 6.60 8.06 6.05
CA GLU A 145 7.46 7.62 7.15
C GLU A 145 6.89 6.43 7.92
N GLU A 146 5.57 6.31 8.00
CA GLU A 146 4.86 5.23 8.71
C GLU A 146 5.21 3.85 8.15
N ALA A 147 5.47 3.76 6.84
CA ALA A 147 5.92 2.54 6.19
C ALA A 147 7.44 2.52 5.96
N VAL A 148 8.04 3.67 5.63
CA VAL A 148 9.46 3.74 5.25
C VAL A 148 10.38 3.55 6.44
N GLU A 149 10.13 4.18 7.60
CA GLU A 149 11.04 4.09 8.75
C GLU A 149 11.12 2.66 9.33
N PRO A 150 9.99 1.98 9.63
CA PRO A 150 10.05 0.62 10.15
C PRO A 150 10.68 -0.35 9.15
N TRP A 151 10.38 -0.19 7.86
CA TRP A 151 10.98 -1.01 6.82
C TRP A 151 12.49 -0.78 6.69
N LYS A 152 12.93 0.47 6.73
CA LYS A 152 14.34 0.85 6.66
C LYS A 152 15.14 0.14 7.76
N ASP A 153 14.65 0.22 8.99
CA ASP A 153 15.37 -0.30 10.16
C ASP A 153 15.28 -1.83 10.27
N ALA A 154 14.10 -2.40 10.04
CA ALA A 154 13.88 -3.84 10.17
C ALA A 154 14.38 -4.66 8.97
N HIS A 155 14.47 -4.07 7.78
CA HIS A 155 14.68 -4.82 6.54
C HIS A 155 15.83 -4.28 5.69
N LEU A 156 15.80 -2.99 5.32
CA LEU A 156 16.77 -2.45 4.36
C LEU A 156 18.19 -2.40 4.94
N LEU A 157 18.39 -1.76 6.10
CA LEU A 157 19.72 -1.56 6.67
C LEU A 157 20.42 -2.89 7.00
N PRO A 158 19.76 -3.90 7.63
CA PRO A 158 20.35 -5.22 7.80
C PRO A 158 20.75 -5.89 6.48
N ALA A 159 19.90 -5.79 5.46
CA ALA A 159 20.16 -6.39 4.16
C ALA A 159 21.32 -5.71 3.42
N LEU A 160 21.42 -4.37 3.49
CA LEU A 160 22.55 -3.62 2.97
C LEU A 160 23.87 -3.97 3.69
N LYS A 161 23.85 -4.13 5.01
CA LYS A 161 25.02 -4.60 5.77
C LYS A 161 25.48 -5.97 5.29
N ALA A 162 24.56 -6.91 5.13
CA ALA A 162 24.87 -8.25 4.63
C ALA A 162 25.41 -8.26 3.18
N ALA A 163 24.96 -7.32 2.35
CA ALA A 163 25.36 -7.21 0.94
C ALA A 163 26.70 -6.47 0.73
N LEU A 164 27.02 -5.49 1.58
CA LEU A 164 28.11 -4.52 1.33
C LEU A 164 29.32 -4.68 2.24
N LEU A 165 29.12 -5.19 3.45
CA LEU A 165 30.23 -5.37 4.38
C LEU A 165 30.92 -6.71 4.13
N PRO A 166 32.25 -6.79 4.30
CA PRO A 166 32.96 -8.05 4.21
C PRO A 166 32.36 -9.03 5.23
N LYS A 167 32.05 -10.26 4.79
CA LYS A 167 31.81 -11.34 5.74
C LYS A 167 33.12 -11.56 6.48
N GLU A 168 33.18 -11.19 7.76
CA GLU A 168 34.29 -11.65 8.60
C GLU A 168 34.37 -13.17 8.47
N ALA A 169 35.57 -13.67 8.17
CA ALA A 169 35.85 -15.09 8.09
C ALA A 169 35.79 -15.68 9.50
N ASN A 170 34.57 -15.83 10.02
CA ASN A 170 34.31 -16.73 11.12
C ASN A 170 33.70 -18.00 10.53
N GLY A 171 34.33 -19.13 10.87
CA GLY A 171 34.04 -20.44 10.30
C GLY A 171 32.57 -20.83 10.41
N ALA A 172 32.18 -21.76 9.56
CA ALA A 172 30.87 -22.42 9.51
C ALA A 172 30.12 -22.38 10.86
N ALA A 173 29.23 -21.40 11.00
CA ALA A 173 28.14 -21.45 11.94
C ALA A 173 26.89 -21.63 11.10
N ASN A 174 26.51 -22.89 10.90
CA ASN A 174 25.12 -23.25 10.73
C ASN A 174 24.45 -22.89 12.08
N GLY A 175 24.14 -21.60 12.24
CA GLY A 175 23.48 -21.06 13.41
C GLY A 175 22.00 -21.37 13.30
N ALA A 176 21.63 -22.62 13.54
CA ALA A 176 20.35 -22.91 14.15
C ALA A 176 20.32 -22.06 15.42
N ALA A 177 19.55 -20.98 15.41
CA ALA A 177 19.22 -20.25 16.61
C ALA A 177 18.39 -21.19 17.49
N ALA A 178 19.09 -21.96 18.33
CA ALA A 178 18.53 -22.51 19.53
C ALA A 178 18.21 -21.34 20.46
N ASN A 179 17.04 -20.74 20.30
CA ASN A 179 16.44 -19.94 21.36
C ASN A 179 15.63 -20.89 22.24
N GLY A 180 15.98 -20.93 23.52
CA GLY A 180 15.21 -21.60 24.55
C GLY A 180 13.74 -21.16 24.49
N HIS A 181 12.85 -22.11 24.75
CA HIS A 181 11.41 -21.91 24.75
C HIS A 181 10.99 -20.87 25.81
N ALA A 182 11.02 -19.59 25.45
CA ALA A 182 9.94 -18.69 25.82
C ALA A 182 8.82 -18.99 24.83
N GLU A 183 7.62 -19.27 25.31
CA GLU A 183 6.45 -19.56 24.48
C GLU A 183 6.17 -18.35 23.58
N GLU A 184 6.68 -18.36 22.34
CA GLU A 184 6.44 -17.29 21.39
C GLU A 184 4.95 -17.20 21.12
N ALA A 185 4.36 -16.03 21.37
CA ALA A 185 2.96 -15.76 21.07
C ALA A 185 2.66 -16.12 19.61
N LYS A 186 1.59 -16.89 19.39
CA LYS A 186 1.21 -17.35 18.05
C LYS A 186 0.80 -16.15 17.18
N GLU A 187 1.31 -16.12 15.96
CA GLU A 187 1.18 -15.01 15.00
C GLU A 187 0.06 -15.29 13.98
N LEU A 188 -0.72 -14.27 13.63
CA LEU A 188 -1.59 -14.29 12.43
C LEU A 188 -0.80 -13.83 11.20
N LEU A 189 -0.79 -14.65 10.14
CA LEU A 189 -0.29 -14.26 8.82
C LEU A 189 -1.43 -13.71 7.96
N ILE A 190 -1.34 -12.46 7.51
CA ILE A 190 -2.30 -11.85 6.58
C ILE A 190 -1.63 -11.70 5.22
N LEU A 191 -2.17 -12.36 4.20
CA LEU A 191 -1.68 -12.28 2.83
C LEU A 191 -2.69 -11.53 1.96
N TYR A 192 -2.23 -10.55 1.18
CA TYR A 192 -3.11 -9.84 0.24
C TYR A 192 -2.74 -10.00 -1.23
N GLY A 193 -3.79 -10.08 -2.06
CA GLY A 193 -3.76 -9.94 -3.50
C GLY A 193 -4.63 -8.76 -3.91
N SER A 194 -4.03 -7.72 -4.48
CA SER A 194 -4.73 -6.47 -4.78
C SER A 194 -4.25 -5.88 -6.11
N GLN A 195 -5.20 -5.49 -6.97
CA GLN A 195 -4.89 -4.83 -8.24
C GLN A 195 -4.91 -3.30 -8.08
N THR A 196 -5.85 -2.80 -7.29
CA THR A 196 -6.15 -1.36 -7.15
C THR A 196 -5.95 -0.85 -5.73
N GLY A 197 -5.48 -1.68 -4.80
CA GLY A 197 -5.17 -1.26 -3.42
C GLY A 197 -6.24 -1.64 -2.38
N ASN A 198 -7.51 -1.83 -2.74
CA ASN A 198 -8.60 -2.12 -1.78
C ASN A 198 -8.29 -3.31 -0.85
N ALA A 199 -7.91 -4.46 -1.41
CA ALA A 199 -7.59 -5.65 -0.62
C ALA A 199 -6.31 -5.49 0.23
N MET A 200 -5.37 -4.65 -0.21
CA MET A 200 -4.18 -4.31 0.57
C MET A 200 -4.56 -3.46 1.78
N GLU A 201 -5.37 -2.43 1.59
CA GLU A 201 -5.76 -1.51 2.66
C GLU A 201 -6.56 -2.24 3.74
N ILE A 202 -7.55 -3.06 3.35
CA ILE A 202 -8.30 -3.91 4.27
C ILE A 202 -7.37 -4.87 5.03
N ALA A 203 -6.39 -5.48 4.37
CA ALA A 203 -5.44 -6.36 5.03
C ALA A 203 -4.55 -5.62 6.05
N LYS A 204 -4.11 -4.39 5.73
CA LYS A 204 -3.34 -3.53 6.64
C LYS A 204 -4.20 -3.08 7.83
N GLN A 205 -5.44 -2.68 7.60
CA GLN A 205 -6.40 -2.31 8.62
C GLN A 205 -6.65 -3.45 9.61
N ILE A 206 -7.00 -4.65 9.11
CA ILE A 206 -7.18 -5.85 9.96
C ILE A 206 -5.87 -6.15 10.73
N GLY A 207 -4.71 -5.99 10.09
CA GLY A 207 -3.41 -6.15 10.74
C GLY A 207 -3.20 -5.20 11.92
N ALA A 208 -3.58 -3.93 11.77
CA ALA A 208 -3.49 -2.91 12.81
C ALA A 208 -4.46 -3.17 13.98
N GLU A 209 -5.67 -3.67 13.69
CA GLU A 209 -6.69 -3.99 14.69
C GLU A 209 -6.37 -5.24 15.53
N CYS A 210 -5.40 -6.06 15.10
CA CYS A 210 -5.08 -7.33 15.76
C CYS A 210 -4.75 -7.16 17.25
N ALA A 211 -3.88 -6.20 17.60
CA ALA A 211 -3.42 -6.02 18.98
C ALA A 211 -4.57 -5.68 19.92
N GLU A 212 -5.45 -4.77 19.51
CA GLU A 212 -6.62 -4.33 20.27
C GLU A 212 -7.66 -5.45 20.44
N ASN A 213 -7.71 -6.39 19.49
CA ASN A 213 -8.64 -7.52 19.52
C ASN A 213 -8.09 -8.79 20.20
N GLY A 214 -6.91 -8.69 20.84
CA GLY A 214 -6.28 -9.77 21.59
C GLY A 214 -5.43 -10.72 20.75
N VAL A 215 -4.96 -10.26 19.59
CA VAL A 215 -4.00 -10.95 18.72
C VAL A 215 -2.69 -10.15 18.74
N PRO A 216 -1.75 -10.45 19.66
CA PRO A 216 -0.60 -9.57 19.93
C PRO A 216 0.46 -9.56 18.82
N LYS A 217 0.41 -10.53 17.90
CA LYS A 217 1.33 -10.61 16.75
C LYS A 217 0.54 -10.85 15.47
N SER A 218 0.68 -9.94 14.52
CA SER A 218 0.18 -10.07 13.15
C SER A 218 1.29 -9.69 12.17
N ARG A 219 1.25 -10.29 10.97
CA ARG A 219 2.16 -9.97 9.88
C ARG A 219 1.41 -9.90 8.57
N VAL A 220 1.46 -8.73 7.95
CA VAL A 220 0.79 -8.43 6.67
C VAL A 220 1.83 -8.49 5.54
N MET A 221 1.56 -9.26 4.49
CA MET A 221 2.46 -9.38 3.34
C MET A 221 1.70 -9.49 2.02
N ALA A 222 2.22 -8.88 0.96
CA ALA A 222 1.74 -9.14 -0.40
C ALA A 222 2.07 -10.60 -0.81
N MET A 223 1.19 -11.22 -1.57
CA MET A 223 1.35 -12.61 -2.01
C MET A 223 2.58 -12.84 -2.92
N ASP A 224 3.10 -11.81 -3.59
CA ASP A 224 4.31 -11.86 -4.43
C ASP A 224 5.62 -11.64 -3.65
N GLN A 225 5.52 -11.34 -2.35
CA GLN A 225 6.66 -11.21 -1.44
C GLN A 225 6.95 -12.51 -0.67
N VAL A 226 6.08 -13.50 -0.78
CA VAL A 226 6.20 -14.77 -0.08
C VAL A 226 6.23 -15.96 -1.04
N LYS A 227 6.86 -17.05 -0.59
CA LYS A 227 6.71 -18.35 -1.22
C LYS A 227 5.76 -19.18 -0.39
N MET A 228 4.68 -19.71 -0.99
CA MET A 228 3.66 -20.50 -0.32
C MET A 228 4.25 -21.58 0.61
N ALA A 229 5.24 -22.34 0.12
CA ALA A 229 5.90 -23.41 0.88
C ALA A 229 6.67 -22.94 2.13
N ASN A 230 7.02 -21.66 2.23
CA ASN A 230 7.75 -21.10 3.36
C ASN A 230 6.83 -20.50 4.42
N VAL A 231 5.60 -20.13 4.03
CA VAL A 231 4.70 -19.35 4.90
C VAL A 231 3.44 -20.10 5.29
N LEU A 232 2.96 -21.05 4.47
CA LEU A 232 1.84 -21.92 4.81
C LEU A 232 2.38 -23.28 5.25
N VAL A 233 2.89 -23.33 6.49
CA VAL A 233 3.43 -24.53 7.12
C VAL A 233 2.56 -24.98 8.30
N GLU A 234 2.73 -26.20 8.77
CA GLU A 234 1.98 -26.73 9.92
C GLU A 234 1.98 -25.76 11.11
N GLY A 235 0.80 -25.49 11.68
CA GLY A 235 0.62 -24.55 12.78
C GLY A 235 0.34 -23.11 12.35
N THR A 236 0.49 -22.77 11.07
CA THR A 236 0.16 -21.44 10.55
C THR A 236 -1.34 -21.15 10.66
N VAL A 237 -1.68 -19.95 11.11
CA VAL A 237 -3.03 -19.37 11.01
C VAL A 237 -2.96 -18.22 10.00
N ALA A 238 -3.69 -18.34 8.89
CA ALA A 238 -3.60 -17.41 7.76
C ALA A 238 -4.94 -16.77 7.38
N LEU A 239 -4.95 -15.45 7.16
CA LEU A 239 -6.03 -14.72 6.51
C LEU A 239 -5.57 -14.34 5.09
N LEU A 240 -6.31 -14.77 4.06
CA LEU A 240 -6.06 -14.36 2.69
C LEU A 240 -7.10 -13.32 2.27
N VAL A 241 -6.66 -12.12 1.90
CA VAL A 241 -7.52 -11.04 1.40
C VAL A 241 -7.24 -10.87 -0.09
N THR A 242 -8.20 -11.12 -0.97
CA THR A 242 -7.93 -11.00 -2.42
C THR A 242 -9.15 -10.54 -3.21
N SER A 243 -8.92 -9.80 -4.28
CA SER A 243 -9.94 -9.49 -5.28
C SER A 243 -9.91 -10.46 -6.47
N THR A 244 -10.89 -10.33 -7.36
CA THR A 244 -10.88 -10.91 -8.72
C THR A 244 -10.71 -9.79 -9.73
N THR A 245 -9.96 -10.03 -10.81
CA THR A 245 -9.74 -9.06 -11.88
C THR A 245 -10.30 -9.57 -13.21
N GLY A 246 -10.77 -8.64 -14.05
CA GLY A 246 -11.20 -8.91 -15.43
C GLY A 246 -12.11 -10.13 -15.57
N ASP A 247 -11.63 -11.13 -16.32
CA ASP A 247 -12.37 -12.35 -16.69
C ASP A 247 -12.26 -13.48 -15.65
N GLY A 248 -11.92 -13.17 -14.39
CA GLY A 248 -11.78 -14.17 -13.32
C GLY A 248 -10.34 -14.49 -12.93
N ASP A 249 -9.41 -13.62 -13.27
CA ASP A 249 -7.99 -13.78 -12.97
C ASP A 249 -7.60 -13.14 -11.63
N PRO A 250 -6.60 -13.70 -10.92
CA PRO A 250 -6.10 -13.09 -9.69
C PRO A 250 -5.40 -11.75 -9.99
N PRO A 251 -5.33 -10.83 -9.01
CA PRO A 251 -4.47 -9.66 -9.10
C PRO A 251 -3.02 -10.01 -9.44
N ASP A 252 -2.31 -9.09 -10.09
CA ASP A 252 -0.93 -9.31 -10.55
C ASP A 252 0.01 -9.74 -9.42
N ASN A 253 -0.13 -9.14 -8.23
CA ASN A 253 0.65 -9.48 -7.03
C ASN A 253 0.19 -10.77 -6.33
N ALA A 254 -0.86 -11.43 -6.80
CA ALA A 254 -1.31 -12.75 -6.34
C ALA A 254 -1.15 -13.85 -7.38
N ALA A 255 -0.89 -13.51 -8.65
CA ALA A 255 -0.89 -14.46 -9.77
C ALA A 255 0.03 -15.67 -9.56
N LEU A 256 1.27 -15.45 -9.10
CA LEU A 256 2.21 -16.54 -8.84
C LEU A 256 1.79 -17.39 -7.64
N PHE A 257 1.35 -16.77 -6.55
CA PHE A 257 0.88 -17.49 -5.37
C PHE A 257 -0.32 -18.38 -5.71
N PHE A 258 -1.31 -17.82 -6.42
CA PHE A 258 -2.48 -18.54 -6.90
C PHE A 258 -2.11 -19.69 -7.85
N ALA A 259 -1.18 -19.47 -8.79
CA ALA A 259 -0.70 -20.53 -9.67
C ALA A 259 -0.07 -21.71 -8.92
N HIS A 260 0.72 -21.44 -7.87
CA HIS A 260 1.27 -22.49 -7.01
C HIS A 260 0.17 -23.22 -6.23
N LEU A 261 -0.79 -22.48 -5.69
CA LEU A 261 -1.91 -23.06 -4.94
C LEU A 261 -2.74 -24.03 -5.80
N ARG A 262 -2.98 -23.68 -7.07
CA ARG A 262 -3.73 -24.53 -8.03
C ARG A 262 -2.89 -25.62 -8.71
N SER A 263 -1.61 -25.72 -8.41
CA SER A 263 -0.73 -26.65 -9.13
C SER A 263 -1.12 -28.10 -8.85
N LYS A 264 -1.34 -28.87 -9.92
CA LYS A 264 -1.59 -30.32 -9.83
C LYS A 264 -0.38 -31.12 -9.35
N SER A 265 0.81 -30.50 -9.29
CA SER A 265 2.03 -31.12 -8.75
C SER A 265 2.09 -31.09 -7.23
N ASN A 266 1.17 -30.38 -6.56
CA ASN A 266 1.14 -30.32 -5.11
C ASN A 266 0.79 -31.69 -4.55
N LYS A 267 1.46 -32.05 -3.45
CA LYS A 267 1.16 -33.28 -2.73
C LYS A 267 -0.19 -33.15 -2.02
N ASP A 268 -0.90 -34.26 -1.91
CA ASP A 268 -2.07 -34.34 -1.05
C ASP A 268 -1.70 -33.94 0.38
N ASN A 269 -2.59 -33.22 1.05
CA ASN A 269 -2.39 -32.75 2.44
C ASN A 269 -1.13 -31.89 2.64
N LEU A 270 -0.62 -31.23 1.60
CA LEU A 270 0.54 -30.32 1.68
C LEU A 270 0.40 -29.26 2.78
N LEU A 271 -0.83 -28.80 3.03
CA LEU A 271 -1.17 -27.75 3.99
C LEU A 271 -1.85 -28.32 5.24
N ALA A 272 -1.65 -29.60 5.55
CA ALA A 272 -2.14 -30.20 6.79
C ALA A 272 -1.66 -29.41 8.01
N GLY A 273 -2.59 -29.11 8.91
CA GLY A 273 -2.31 -28.32 10.11
C GLY A 273 -2.24 -26.80 9.88
N VAL A 274 -2.41 -26.31 8.65
CA VAL A 274 -2.67 -24.90 8.37
C VAL A 274 -4.14 -24.60 8.66
N ARG A 275 -4.40 -23.52 9.39
CA ARG A 275 -5.73 -22.95 9.56
C ARG A 275 -5.86 -21.68 8.73
N TYR A 276 -6.99 -21.50 8.04
CA TYR A 276 -7.15 -20.36 7.17
C TYR A 276 -8.54 -19.72 7.22
N THR A 277 -8.65 -18.52 6.70
CA THR A 277 -9.91 -18.02 6.14
C THR A 277 -9.59 -17.12 4.95
N VAL A 278 -10.60 -16.81 4.14
CA VAL A 278 -10.47 -15.98 2.94
C VAL A 278 -11.50 -14.87 2.99
N LEU A 279 -11.06 -13.63 2.84
CA LEU A 279 -11.90 -12.46 2.61
C LEU A 279 -11.76 -12.06 1.13
N GLY A 280 -12.82 -12.32 0.36
CA GLY A 280 -12.90 -11.97 -1.04
C GLY A 280 -13.50 -10.60 -1.26
N LEU A 281 -12.93 -9.86 -2.21
CA LEU A 281 -13.53 -8.64 -2.76
C LEU A 281 -13.96 -8.90 -4.21
N GLY A 282 -15.13 -8.42 -4.61
CA GLY A 282 -15.64 -8.58 -5.96
C GLY A 282 -16.77 -7.61 -6.27
N ASP A 283 -17.24 -7.65 -7.50
CA ASP A 283 -18.35 -6.83 -7.99
C ASP A 283 -19.28 -7.74 -8.80
N GLN A 284 -20.53 -7.88 -8.36
CA GLN A 284 -21.52 -8.75 -9.02
C GLN A 284 -21.90 -8.31 -10.44
N ASN A 285 -21.54 -7.09 -10.86
CA ASN A 285 -21.69 -6.65 -12.25
C ASN A 285 -20.75 -7.39 -13.21
N TYR A 286 -19.75 -8.11 -12.70
CA TYR A 286 -18.81 -8.91 -13.48
C TYR A 286 -19.22 -10.39 -13.50
N THR A 287 -19.07 -11.03 -14.66
CA THR A 287 -19.43 -12.43 -14.88
C THR A 287 -18.64 -13.40 -14.00
N ALA A 288 -17.40 -13.04 -13.65
CA ALA A 288 -16.51 -13.85 -12.81
C ALA A 288 -16.55 -13.42 -11.32
N PHE A 289 -17.72 -13.00 -10.82
CA PHE A 289 -17.90 -12.58 -9.43
C PHE A 289 -17.32 -13.61 -8.43
N MET A 290 -16.37 -13.15 -7.61
CA MET A 290 -15.67 -13.92 -6.57
C MET A 290 -14.91 -15.16 -7.07
N ALA A 291 -14.58 -15.27 -8.36
CA ALA A 291 -13.96 -16.48 -8.92
C ALA A 291 -12.63 -16.84 -8.22
N VAL A 292 -11.77 -15.85 -7.96
CA VAL A 292 -10.45 -16.07 -7.36
C VAL A 292 -10.54 -16.40 -5.86
N PRO A 293 -11.23 -15.62 -5.00
CA PRO A 293 -11.43 -15.98 -3.59
C PRO A 293 -12.07 -17.36 -3.40
N ARG A 294 -13.06 -17.70 -4.22
CA ARG A 294 -13.73 -19.01 -4.17
C ARG A 294 -12.78 -20.13 -4.56
N ALA A 295 -12.00 -19.96 -5.62
CA ALA A 295 -10.99 -20.93 -6.03
C ALA A 295 -9.88 -21.09 -4.98
N MET A 296 -9.42 -19.99 -4.35
CA MET A 296 -8.43 -20.04 -3.27
C MET A 296 -8.94 -20.87 -2.10
N TRP A 297 -10.17 -20.63 -1.66
CA TRP A 297 -10.82 -21.42 -0.62
C TRP A 297 -10.82 -22.91 -0.96
N THR A 298 -11.32 -23.26 -2.15
CA THR A 298 -11.41 -24.66 -2.59
C THR A 298 -10.04 -25.34 -2.62
N HIS A 299 -9.00 -24.68 -3.12
CA HIS A 299 -7.68 -25.29 -3.20
C HIS A 299 -6.97 -25.40 -1.85
N LEU A 300 -7.17 -24.45 -0.93
CA LEU A 300 -6.66 -24.57 0.45
C LEU A 300 -7.26 -25.80 1.15
N GLU A 301 -8.58 -26.01 1.00
CA GLU A 301 -9.27 -27.18 1.53
C GLU A 301 -8.79 -28.50 0.89
N GLN A 302 -8.64 -28.54 -0.44
CA GLN A 302 -8.12 -29.71 -1.17
C GLN A 302 -6.69 -30.08 -0.74
N LEU A 303 -5.88 -29.10 -0.36
CA LEU A 303 -4.51 -29.31 0.12
C LEU A 303 -4.45 -29.64 1.62
N GLY A 304 -5.59 -29.83 2.30
CA GLY A 304 -5.66 -30.28 3.68
C GLY A 304 -5.64 -29.18 4.75
N ALA A 305 -5.67 -27.90 4.35
CA ALA A 305 -5.84 -26.79 5.28
C ALA A 305 -7.29 -26.75 5.79
N LYS A 306 -7.51 -26.21 6.99
CA LYS A 306 -8.84 -26.14 7.61
C LYS A 306 -9.31 -24.71 7.81
N PRO A 307 -10.55 -24.37 7.44
CA PRO A 307 -11.07 -23.06 7.71
C PRO A 307 -11.27 -22.86 9.22
N PHE A 308 -10.86 -21.71 9.76
CA PHE A 308 -11.20 -21.31 11.12
C PHE A 308 -12.39 -20.35 11.19
N TYR A 309 -12.71 -19.69 10.07
CA TYR A 309 -13.86 -18.79 9.96
C TYR A 309 -14.48 -18.88 8.57
N LYS A 310 -15.75 -18.48 8.43
CA LYS A 310 -16.48 -18.50 7.17
C LYS A 310 -15.77 -17.64 6.12
N ARG A 311 -15.85 -18.03 4.84
CA ARG A 311 -15.40 -17.18 3.73
C ARG A 311 -16.17 -15.87 3.74
N GLY A 312 -15.47 -14.75 3.64
CA GLY A 312 -16.06 -13.44 3.39
C GLY A 312 -16.16 -13.17 1.89
N GLU A 313 -17.25 -12.57 1.46
CA GLU A 313 -17.50 -12.14 0.08
C GLU A 313 -18.08 -10.73 0.11
N ALA A 314 -17.21 -9.72 0.07
CA ALA A 314 -17.58 -8.31 0.04
C ALA A 314 -17.88 -7.86 -1.41
N ASP A 315 -19.10 -7.41 -1.67
CA ASP A 315 -19.54 -6.95 -2.97
C ASP A 315 -19.48 -5.42 -3.07
N GLU A 316 -18.79 -4.91 -4.10
CA GLU A 316 -18.70 -3.48 -4.43
C GLU A 316 -20.08 -2.85 -4.56
N VAL A 317 -21.06 -3.57 -5.11
CA VAL A 317 -22.43 -3.05 -5.31
C VAL A 317 -23.17 -2.85 -4.00
N GLU A 318 -22.91 -3.70 -3.00
CA GLU A 318 -23.58 -3.65 -1.69
C GLU A 318 -22.81 -2.80 -0.67
N GLY A 319 -21.58 -2.39 -1.00
CA GLY A 319 -20.67 -1.66 -0.11
C GLY A 319 -19.65 -2.60 0.55
N ILE A 320 -18.39 -2.48 0.14
CA ILE A 320 -17.31 -3.33 0.67
C ILE A 320 -17.08 -3.06 2.16
N GLU A 321 -17.04 -1.79 2.57
CA GLU A 321 -16.63 -1.40 3.92
C GLU A 321 -17.59 -1.96 4.99
N GLU A 322 -18.90 -1.77 4.82
CA GLU A 322 -19.92 -2.24 5.77
C GLU A 322 -19.85 -3.77 5.95
N TYR A 323 -19.73 -4.50 4.85
CA TYR A 323 -19.60 -5.96 4.90
C TYR A 323 -18.31 -6.39 5.59
N VAL A 324 -17.18 -5.76 5.25
CA VAL A 324 -15.86 -6.09 5.80
C VAL A 324 -15.85 -5.83 7.30
N GLU A 325 -16.46 -4.73 7.77
CA GLU A 325 -16.57 -4.42 9.19
C GLU A 325 -17.37 -5.51 9.92
N GLU A 326 -18.58 -5.85 9.46
CA GLU A 326 -19.40 -6.89 10.09
C GLU A 326 -18.69 -8.25 10.10
N TRP A 327 -18.09 -8.62 8.98
CA TRP A 327 -17.37 -9.88 8.84
C TRP A 327 -16.15 -9.95 9.77
N THR A 328 -15.39 -8.86 9.88
CA THR A 328 -14.19 -8.78 10.71
C THR A 328 -14.56 -8.86 12.20
N GLN A 329 -15.62 -8.16 12.62
CA GLN A 329 -16.13 -8.25 13.99
C GLN A 329 -16.50 -9.68 14.39
N GLY A 330 -17.09 -10.45 13.47
CA GLY A 330 -17.40 -11.86 13.68
C GLY A 330 -16.19 -12.81 13.66
N MET A 331 -15.07 -12.41 13.03
CA MET A 331 -13.87 -13.24 12.85
C MET A 331 -13.01 -13.31 14.12
N TRP A 332 -12.95 -12.26 14.94
CA TRP A 332 -11.99 -12.14 16.05
C TRP A 332 -12.08 -13.29 17.07
N GLY A 333 -13.28 -13.75 17.41
CA GLY A 333 -13.47 -14.89 18.33
C GLY A 333 -12.87 -16.19 17.77
N PRO A 334 -13.34 -16.66 16.60
CA PRO A 334 -12.79 -17.83 15.91
C PRO A 334 -11.30 -17.75 15.61
N LEU A 335 -10.77 -16.55 15.31
CA LEU A 335 -9.34 -16.34 15.13
C LEU A 335 -8.54 -16.60 16.42
N LYS A 336 -8.99 -16.11 17.58
CA LYS A 336 -8.33 -16.39 18.86
C LYS A 336 -8.34 -17.88 19.20
N GLU A 337 -9.46 -18.55 18.94
CA GLU A 337 -9.54 -20.02 19.06
C GLU A 337 -8.58 -20.70 18.08
N ALA A 338 -8.46 -20.20 16.85
CA ALA A 338 -7.52 -20.69 15.86
C ALA A 338 -6.07 -20.50 16.30
N LEU A 339 -5.72 -19.38 16.93
CA LEU A 339 -4.38 -19.19 17.44
C LEU A 339 -4.12 -20.10 18.64
N HIS A 340 -5.11 -20.40 19.47
CA HIS A 340 -4.88 -21.14 20.72
C HIS A 340 -5.08 -22.65 20.62
N ALA A 341 -5.88 -23.16 19.67
CA ALA A 341 -6.15 -24.60 19.63
C ALA A 341 -4.88 -25.40 19.32
N LYS A 342 -4.75 -26.54 20.01
CA LYS A 342 -3.82 -27.61 19.65
C LYS A 342 -4.39 -28.32 18.42
N THR A 343 -3.52 -28.72 17.51
CA THR A 343 -3.88 -29.30 16.20
C THR A 343 -4.67 -30.60 16.40
N GLU A 344 -6.00 -30.55 16.35
CA GLU A 344 -6.88 -31.73 16.36
C GLU A 344 -8.07 -31.56 15.38
N VAL A 345 -8.63 -32.69 14.93
CA VAL A 345 -9.51 -32.84 13.77
C VAL A 345 -10.99 -33.02 14.16
N ALA A 346 -11.80 -31.95 14.01
CA ALA A 346 -13.25 -31.80 13.64
C ALA A 346 -14.38 -32.75 14.21
N PRO A 347 -15.70 -32.42 14.05
CA PRO A 347 -16.54 -31.24 14.45
C PRO A 347 -17.90 -31.72 15.13
N PRO A 348 -19.05 -30.97 15.21
CA PRO A 348 -19.39 -29.56 14.93
C PRO A 348 -20.16 -28.79 16.06
N SER A 349 -20.46 -27.51 15.77
CA SER A 349 -21.17 -26.42 16.51
C SER A 349 -22.65 -26.72 16.92
N PRO A 350 -23.27 -25.94 17.85
CA PRO A 350 -23.98 -24.70 17.47
C PRO A 350 -23.99 -23.51 18.50
N ALA A 351 -24.08 -22.30 17.93
CA ALA A 351 -24.83 -21.07 18.30
C ALA A 351 -24.94 -20.54 19.75
N GLY A 352 -24.49 -19.27 19.92
CA GLY A 352 -25.31 -18.18 20.46
C GLY A 352 -25.01 -17.67 21.87
N ALA A 353 -24.54 -16.42 22.01
CA ALA A 353 -24.93 -15.50 23.08
C ALA A 353 -24.45 -14.05 22.84
N LYS A 354 -25.29 -13.12 23.31
CA LYS A 354 -25.33 -11.66 23.11
C LYS A 354 -24.14 -10.87 23.67
N ALA A 355 -23.82 -9.77 23.00
CA ALA A 355 -23.00 -8.67 23.51
C ALA A 355 -23.77 -7.77 24.49
N ALA A 356 -23.07 -7.21 25.48
CA ALA A 356 -23.55 -6.14 26.35
C ALA A 356 -22.50 -5.02 26.45
N ALA A 357 -23.02 -3.78 26.34
CA ALA A 357 -22.46 -2.42 26.42
C ALA A 357 -21.54 -2.13 27.63
N ALA A 358 -20.77 -1.04 27.76
CA ALA A 358 -20.31 0.08 26.92
C ALA A 358 -19.20 0.84 27.72
N ALA A 359 -18.31 1.57 27.04
CA ALA A 359 -17.41 2.61 27.59
C ALA A 359 -17.08 3.62 26.46
N PRO A 360 -16.68 4.87 26.78
CA PRO A 360 -17.02 6.07 26.00
C PRO A 360 -16.34 6.16 24.63
N ASP A 361 -17.01 6.88 23.71
CA ASP A 361 -16.75 6.95 22.27
C ASP A 361 -15.34 7.43 21.90
N THR A 362 -14.41 6.50 21.79
CA THR A 362 -13.37 6.53 20.76
C THR A 362 -13.96 5.96 19.48
N LEU A 363 -13.81 6.67 18.35
CA LEU A 363 -14.18 6.14 17.02
C LEU A 363 -13.56 4.74 16.87
N LYS A 364 -14.41 3.72 16.77
CA LYS A 364 -13.98 2.33 16.56
C LYS A 364 -13.69 2.13 15.07
N GLY A 365 -12.65 1.37 14.73
CA GLY A 365 -12.30 1.05 13.34
C GLY A 365 -11.48 2.11 12.61
N VAL A 366 -11.08 3.19 13.28
CA VAL A 366 -10.14 4.18 12.72
C VAL A 366 -8.75 3.87 13.27
N LEU A 367 -7.74 3.79 12.40
CA LEU A 367 -6.33 3.71 12.78
C LEU A 367 -6.06 4.68 13.94
N ALA A 368 -5.33 4.23 14.96
CA ALA A 368 -4.86 5.13 16.00
C ALA A 368 -4.16 6.31 15.30
N LEU A 369 -4.74 7.51 15.44
CA LEU A 369 -4.16 8.71 14.83
C LEU A 369 -2.69 8.76 15.25
N PRO A 370 -1.74 8.92 14.31
CA PRO A 370 -0.34 8.94 14.64
C PRO A 370 -0.11 9.95 15.75
N LYS A 371 0.87 9.68 16.63
CA LYS A 371 1.30 10.69 17.60
C LYS A 371 1.64 11.94 16.80
N CYS A 372 0.81 12.98 16.93
CA CYS A 372 0.96 14.18 16.15
C CYS A 372 2.36 14.73 16.42
N ARG A 373 3.28 14.60 15.45
CA ARG A 373 4.65 15.11 15.53
C ARG A 373 4.70 16.62 15.33
N ILE A 374 3.54 17.25 15.17
CA ILE A 374 3.34 18.67 14.98
C ILE A 374 2.43 19.19 16.10
N ALA A 375 2.97 20.05 16.96
CA ALA A 375 2.20 20.81 17.92
C ALA A 375 1.57 22.02 17.23
N VAL A 376 0.26 22.18 17.44
CA VAL A 376 -0.45 23.44 17.16
C VAL A 376 -0.14 24.39 18.31
N VAL A 377 0.61 25.46 18.03
CA VAL A 377 1.01 26.47 19.01
C VAL A 377 0.17 27.72 18.78
N PRO A 378 -0.81 28.02 19.66
CA PRO A 378 -1.62 29.23 19.57
C PRO A 378 -0.74 30.48 19.55
N GLN A 379 -1.05 31.41 18.64
CA GLN A 379 -0.33 32.67 18.54
C GLN A 379 -0.96 33.75 19.44
N PRO A 380 -0.16 34.73 19.91
CA PRO A 380 -0.68 35.86 20.65
C PRO A 380 -1.71 36.67 19.85
N ALA A 381 -2.65 37.30 20.55
CA ALA A 381 -3.64 38.20 19.94
C ALA A 381 -2.94 39.34 19.17
N GLY A 382 -3.34 39.54 17.91
CA GLY A 382 -2.79 40.58 17.03
C GLY A 382 -1.80 40.08 15.97
N VAL A 383 -1.38 38.82 16.02
CA VAL A 383 -0.69 38.17 14.91
C VAL A 383 -1.70 37.93 13.78
N LYS A 384 -1.44 38.45 12.58
CA LYS A 384 -2.24 38.13 11.40
C LYS A 384 -1.82 36.76 10.88
N GLY A 385 -2.80 35.88 10.67
CA GLY A 385 -2.59 34.63 9.96
C GLY A 385 -2.15 34.86 8.51
N VAL A 386 -1.64 33.79 7.89
CA VAL A 386 -1.40 33.77 6.43
C VAL A 386 -2.76 33.63 5.74
N ASP A 387 -2.91 34.25 4.57
CA ASP A 387 -4.10 34.05 3.73
C ASP A 387 -4.24 32.55 3.40
N PRO A 388 -5.38 31.91 3.69
CA PRO A 388 -5.57 30.49 3.40
C PRO A 388 -5.56 30.19 1.90
N LEU A 389 -5.82 31.19 1.04
CA LEU A 389 -5.74 31.04 -0.39
C LEU A 389 -4.29 31.16 -0.88
N PRO A 390 -3.79 30.21 -1.68
CA PRO A 390 -2.47 30.33 -2.27
C PRO A 390 -2.39 31.57 -3.16
N PRO A 391 -1.24 32.26 -3.21
CA PRO A 391 -1.11 33.44 -4.05
C PRO A 391 -1.28 33.05 -5.53
N ALA A 392 -1.90 33.94 -6.31
CA ALA A 392 -2.02 33.75 -7.75
C ALA A 392 -0.62 33.58 -8.37
N GLY A 393 -0.44 32.51 -9.15
CA GLY A 393 0.81 32.28 -9.88
C GLY A 393 0.98 33.24 -11.06
N ASP A 394 2.22 33.48 -11.46
CA ASP A 394 2.56 34.16 -12.73
C ASP A 394 2.73 33.17 -13.92
N GLY A 395 2.56 31.87 -13.62
CA GLY A 395 2.73 30.75 -14.53
C GLY A 395 4.19 30.41 -14.85
N GLY A 396 5.17 31.10 -14.28
CA GLY A 396 6.59 30.93 -14.60
C GLY A 396 6.94 31.16 -16.08
N GLU A 397 8.13 30.69 -16.48
CA GLU A 397 8.61 30.74 -17.88
C GLU A 397 7.78 29.83 -18.81
N ASP A 398 7.26 28.71 -18.29
CA ASP A 398 6.56 27.67 -19.07
C ASP A 398 5.02 27.79 -19.09
N LYS A 399 4.44 28.80 -18.42
CA LYS A 399 2.98 29.00 -18.29
C LYS A 399 2.25 27.79 -17.70
N MET A 400 2.91 27.14 -16.75
CA MET A 400 2.39 26.01 -16.00
C MET A 400 2.03 26.46 -14.58
N TYR A 401 0.75 26.29 -14.23
CA TYR A 401 0.21 26.64 -12.91
C TYR A 401 0.15 25.38 -12.02
N SER A 402 0.24 25.56 -10.71
CA SER A 402 0.21 24.46 -9.73
C SER A 402 -0.77 24.76 -8.60
N ALA A 403 -1.03 23.78 -7.73
CA ALA A 403 -1.86 23.98 -6.53
C ALA A 403 -1.30 25.06 -5.59
N HIS A 404 0.02 25.27 -5.59
CA HIS A 404 0.69 26.25 -4.71
C HIS A 404 0.75 27.65 -5.32
N ALA A 405 0.55 27.75 -6.64
CA ALA A 405 0.51 28.99 -7.39
C ALA A 405 -0.52 28.87 -8.53
N PRO A 406 -1.84 28.83 -8.21
CA PRO A 406 -2.87 28.57 -9.20
C PRO A 406 -3.18 29.81 -10.05
N PHE A 407 -3.83 29.58 -11.19
CA PHE A 407 -4.49 30.64 -11.94
C PHE A 407 -5.95 30.76 -11.48
N TYR A 408 -6.32 31.92 -10.95
CA TYR A 408 -7.70 32.21 -10.55
C TYR A 408 -8.55 32.60 -11.77
N ALA A 409 -9.04 31.57 -12.48
CA ALA A 409 -9.92 31.74 -13.62
C ALA A 409 -11.31 32.22 -13.19
N LYS A 410 -11.86 33.19 -13.93
CA LYS A 410 -13.24 33.62 -13.73
C LYS A 410 -14.19 32.60 -14.37
N VAL A 411 -15.18 32.12 -13.63
CA VAL A 411 -16.26 31.32 -14.20
C VAL A 411 -17.25 32.26 -14.89
N ASN A 412 -17.37 32.16 -16.21
CA ASN A 412 -18.27 32.96 -17.04
C ASN A 412 -19.68 32.38 -17.07
N GLU A 413 -19.80 31.05 -17.14
CA GLU A 413 -21.09 30.37 -17.17
C GLU A 413 -21.07 29.14 -16.25
N THR A 414 -22.21 28.94 -15.58
CA THR A 414 -22.51 27.74 -14.80
C THR A 414 -23.89 27.25 -15.20
N LYS A 415 -23.98 26.06 -15.79
CA LYS A 415 -25.23 25.51 -16.31
C LYS A 415 -25.46 24.09 -15.84
N LEU A 416 -26.61 23.83 -15.21
CA LEU A 416 -27.02 22.47 -14.88
C LEU A 416 -27.46 21.74 -16.15
N LEU A 417 -26.82 20.62 -16.46
CA LEU A 417 -27.13 19.79 -17.62
C LEU A 417 -28.17 18.71 -17.32
N THR A 418 -28.38 18.39 -16.04
CA THR A 418 -29.44 17.47 -15.62
C THR A 418 -30.74 18.19 -15.29
N ALA A 419 -31.86 17.48 -15.41
CA ALA A 419 -33.16 17.99 -15.00
C ALA A 419 -33.19 18.24 -13.49
N ALA A 420 -33.96 19.24 -13.04
CA ALA A 420 -34.10 19.57 -11.62
C ALA A 420 -34.64 18.42 -10.75
N SER A 421 -35.34 17.46 -11.38
CA SER A 421 -35.87 16.26 -10.74
C SER A 421 -34.88 15.10 -10.68
N SER A 422 -33.68 15.23 -11.26
CA SER A 422 -32.66 14.20 -11.19
C SER A 422 -32.00 14.21 -9.81
N ASP A 423 -31.78 13.02 -9.28
CA ASP A 423 -30.96 12.73 -8.11
C ASP A 423 -29.47 13.03 -8.32
N ARG A 424 -29.02 13.11 -9.59
CA ARG A 424 -27.64 13.45 -9.97
C ARG A 424 -27.56 14.84 -10.60
N ARG A 425 -26.52 15.58 -10.25
CA ARG A 425 -26.27 16.93 -10.77
C ARG A 425 -25.03 16.94 -11.64
N VAL A 426 -25.20 17.23 -12.93
CA VAL A 426 -24.07 17.45 -13.86
C VAL A 426 -24.00 18.93 -14.19
N LEU A 427 -22.84 19.53 -13.94
CA LEU A 427 -22.61 20.96 -14.12
C LEU A 427 -21.68 21.21 -15.32
N HIS A 428 -22.09 22.09 -16.22
CA HIS A 428 -21.23 22.70 -17.21
C HIS A 428 -20.66 24.00 -16.64
N LEU A 429 -19.34 24.16 -16.76
CA LEU A 429 -18.60 25.33 -16.28
C LEU A 429 -17.74 25.88 -17.41
N ASP A 430 -17.90 27.16 -17.70
CA ASP A 430 -17.03 27.89 -18.63
C ASP A 430 -16.07 28.77 -17.85
N ALA A 431 -14.79 28.39 -17.82
CA ALA A 431 -13.73 29.13 -17.14
C ALA A 431 -12.94 30.01 -18.12
N ASP A 432 -12.83 31.30 -17.82
CA ASP A 432 -12.01 32.25 -18.57
C ASP A 432 -10.54 32.10 -18.21
N ILE A 433 -9.75 31.59 -19.16
CA ILE A 433 -8.29 31.48 -19.04
C ILE A 433 -7.55 32.62 -19.73
N SER A 434 -8.26 33.67 -20.18
CA SER A 434 -7.63 34.82 -20.82
C SER A 434 -6.62 35.48 -19.88
N GLY A 435 -5.47 35.87 -20.42
CA GLY A 435 -4.38 36.46 -19.63
C GLY A 435 -3.49 35.45 -18.89
N SER A 436 -3.87 34.17 -18.82
CA SER A 436 -3.02 33.12 -18.22
C SER A 436 -1.86 32.69 -19.12
N GLY A 437 -2.00 32.87 -20.44
CA GLY A 437 -1.07 32.31 -21.42
C GLY A 437 -1.14 30.77 -21.57
N MET A 438 -2.08 30.11 -20.90
CA MET A 438 -2.29 28.67 -21.00
C MET A 438 -2.67 28.26 -22.43
N ARG A 439 -2.16 27.10 -22.85
CA ARG A 439 -2.56 26.44 -24.09
C ARG A 439 -3.06 25.04 -23.76
N TYR A 440 -4.19 24.67 -24.32
CA TYR A 440 -4.77 23.35 -24.15
C TYR A 440 -5.25 22.80 -25.49
N THR A 441 -5.39 21.48 -25.57
CA THR A 441 -6.00 20.78 -26.70
C THR A 441 -7.24 20.04 -26.24
N PRO A 442 -8.21 19.75 -27.12
CA PRO A 442 -9.33 18.87 -26.78
C PRO A 442 -8.84 17.55 -26.19
N GLY A 443 -9.39 17.18 -25.03
CA GLY A 443 -8.94 16.01 -24.26
C GLY A 443 -7.89 16.29 -23.18
N ALA A 444 -7.38 17.53 -23.08
CA ALA A 444 -6.57 17.95 -21.93
C ALA A 444 -7.42 18.08 -20.65
N SER A 445 -6.77 17.89 -19.51
CA SER A 445 -7.39 17.98 -18.18
C SER A 445 -7.15 19.34 -17.53
N ILE A 446 -8.05 19.73 -16.63
CA ILE A 446 -7.90 20.89 -15.75
C ILE A 446 -7.90 20.43 -14.29
N GLY A 447 -6.95 20.95 -13.50
CA GLY A 447 -6.97 20.86 -12.05
C GLY A 447 -7.78 22.01 -11.47
N VAL A 448 -8.70 21.71 -10.55
CA VAL A 448 -9.49 22.70 -9.82
C VAL A 448 -9.11 22.55 -8.35
N LEU A 449 -8.73 23.65 -7.70
CA LEU A 449 -8.46 23.70 -6.27
C LEU A 449 -9.79 23.99 -5.55
N PRO A 450 -10.41 23.01 -4.86
CA PRO A 450 -11.68 23.23 -4.18
C PRO A 450 -11.48 23.86 -2.79
N GLU A 451 -12.54 24.45 -2.27
CA GLU A 451 -12.68 24.79 -0.86
C GLU A 451 -13.67 23.82 -0.22
N ASN A 452 -13.42 23.43 1.03
CA ASN A 452 -14.37 22.61 1.79
C ASN A 452 -15.65 23.41 2.06
N ALA A 453 -16.79 22.72 2.16
CA ALA A 453 -18.05 23.37 2.48
C ALA A 453 -17.99 23.99 3.89
N PRO A 454 -18.33 25.29 4.07
CA PRO A 454 -18.24 25.94 5.38
C PRO A 454 -18.99 25.20 6.49
N ALA A 455 -20.17 24.65 6.17
CA ALA A 455 -20.97 23.90 7.15
C ALA A 455 -20.29 22.60 7.63
N GLU A 456 -19.49 21.94 6.78
CA GLU A 456 -18.73 20.75 7.17
C GLU A 456 -17.53 21.12 8.04
N VAL A 457 -16.85 22.22 7.69
CA VAL A 457 -15.75 22.78 8.50
C VAL A 457 -16.26 23.18 9.88
N ASP A 458 -17.39 23.91 9.96
CA ASP A 458 -18.02 24.32 11.21
C ASP A 458 -18.41 23.11 12.07
N ALA A 459 -19.01 22.09 11.46
CA ALA A 459 -19.39 20.86 12.16
C ALA A 459 -18.16 20.12 12.72
N LEU A 460 -17.06 20.09 11.98
CA LEU A 460 -15.81 19.49 12.41
C LEU A 460 -15.17 20.28 13.56
N LEU A 461 -15.07 21.60 13.44
CA LEU A 461 -14.55 22.49 14.48
C LEU A 461 -15.35 22.34 15.78
N ALA A 462 -16.68 22.35 15.69
CA ALA A 462 -17.56 22.15 16.83
C ALA A 462 -17.37 20.78 17.50
N ARG A 463 -17.21 19.72 16.70
CA ARG A 463 -16.98 18.35 17.22
C ARG A 463 -15.65 18.22 17.94
N LEU A 464 -14.61 18.90 17.45
CA LEU A 464 -13.27 18.87 18.03
C LEU A 464 -13.06 19.90 19.14
N GLY A 465 -13.99 20.85 19.30
CA GLY A 465 -13.90 21.92 20.28
C GLY A 465 -12.85 22.99 19.94
N TYR A 466 -12.59 23.21 18.65
CA TYR A 466 -11.64 24.22 18.18
C TYR A 466 -12.35 25.52 17.78
N ASP A 467 -11.66 26.64 18.00
CA ASP A 467 -12.05 27.97 17.52
C ASP A 467 -11.47 28.17 16.10
N GLY A 468 -12.35 28.39 15.12
CA GLY A 468 -11.97 28.58 13.72
C GLY A 468 -11.21 29.88 13.44
N ASP A 469 -11.31 30.86 14.33
CA ASP A 469 -10.60 32.15 14.21
C ASP A 469 -9.23 32.13 14.93
N MET A 470 -8.88 31.02 15.58
CA MET A 470 -7.61 30.89 16.29
C MET A 470 -6.43 30.91 15.30
N VAL A 471 -5.56 31.92 15.43
CA VAL A 471 -4.27 31.94 14.74
C VAL A 471 -3.29 31.01 15.46
N PHE A 472 -2.68 30.09 14.74
CA PHE A 472 -1.71 29.14 15.28
C PHE A 472 -0.47 29.01 14.39
N ALA A 473 0.61 28.47 14.95
CA ALA A 473 1.77 28.00 14.21
C ALA A 473 1.94 26.49 14.39
N LEU A 474 2.58 25.85 13.42
CA LEU A 474 2.97 24.46 13.48
C LEU A 474 4.42 24.38 13.98
N ALA A 475 4.66 23.62 15.06
CA ALA A 475 5.99 23.35 15.59
C ALA A 475 6.19 21.85 15.74
N ALA A 476 7.43 21.34 15.78
CA ALA A 476 7.66 19.95 16.13
C ALA A 476 7.11 19.64 17.54
N ALA A 477 6.33 18.57 17.69
CA ALA A 477 5.86 18.11 18.98
C ALA A 477 7.02 17.53 19.81
N PRO A 478 7.08 17.80 21.12
CA PRO A 478 8.17 17.36 22.00
C PRO A 478 8.23 15.85 22.20
#